data_AF-A0A0L0SKJ5-F1
#
_entry.id   AF-A0A0L0SKJ5-F1
#
_cell.length_a   1.000
_cell.length_b   1.000
_cell.length_c   1.000
_cell.angle_alpha   90.00
_cell.angle_beta   90.00
_cell.angle_gamma   90.00
#
_symmetry.space_group_name_H-M   'P 1'
#
loop_
_entity.id
_entity.type
_entity.pdbx_description
1 polymer ?
#
loop_
_entity_poly.entity_id
_entity_poly.type
_entity_poly.pdbx_seq_one_letter_code
_entity_poly.pdbx_strand_id
1 'polypeptide(L)'
;MSAPYQPPTRSAAGTPATAPPAPVAKVALPLPAEIMEMADAETACTYCGVSYLILSRMDALQREFARLERELDDRKQFAVEKPALVAELDQARGAVKALTTRALDAERERDDAVSANVMLRKHVGISAAALTQRSKDLAALEAAREHVYTRLGSARAESFADAAVQQVASDLEAKARERLRAQHAELQAHADHAREVDRVQYQQQLQAADAHRVELERQIADLIKQRVDVEQRHLAEKEELVRRSQDLDRANQETRRELDQERTNRIALAAENKAFADRIALLESNLDRDKTDLDQEQAAKRAALAQIQQLQDSLAAARTTQSLSVGQKDAMIGSLRQQLAAAERDCQSLTRDRDETVVAHQSRIADLQAAFQQKLAAAVAESDTQWRAQCEMQVDAARRETAHAVRECQRLMAQVEAVEKEAKERVRAEIARVTKVGEEGREAVRKLSAAERELAKARHDLAQLQTRARDHESTIASLTAALQRHETTASQRDLTASRDAATQYQRDRAAWAAARTALEEELQVLKDTIRHECAERVALVEQLDALKEESVRRESADSGLNEDRATPQREEMEVAQKRQMDGLAHMFESKMGVASAKKAQKLRRMQRRT
;
A
#
# COMPACT_ATOMS: atom_id res chain seq x y z
N MET A 1 -0.61 56.87 -9.66
CA MET A 1 0.71 56.22 -9.61
C MET A 1 1.05 55.98 -8.16
N SER A 2 0.73 54.78 -7.66
CA SER A 2 0.96 54.41 -6.26
C SER A 2 1.61 53.03 -6.26
N ALA A 3 2.77 52.93 -5.62
CA ALA A 3 3.62 51.75 -5.61
C ALA A 3 2.95 50.56 -4.91
N PRO A 4 3.19 49.31 -5.36
CA PRO A 4 2.68 48.13 -4.69
C PRO A 4 3.48 47.82 -3.43
N TYR A 5 2.74 47.67 -2.33
CA TYR A 5 3.21 47.26 -1.02
C TYR A 5 3.65 45.79 -1.04
N GLN A 6 4.93 45.52 -0.77
CA GLN A 6 5.45 44.17 -0.54
C GLN A 6 5.26 43.79 0.94
N PRO A 7 4.61 42.66 1.26
CA PRO A 7 4.50 42.18 2.62
C PRO A 7 5.80 41.47 3.07
N PRO A 8 6.10 41.46 4.38
CA PRO A 8 7.35 40.95 4.93
C PRO A 8 7.41 39.42 4.86
N THR A 9 8.56 38.90 4.45
CA THR A 9 8.96 37.50 4.56
C THR A 9 8.99 37.11 6.03
N ARG A 10 7.99 36.34 6.47
CA ARG A 10 7.95 35.75 7.81
C ARG A 10 8.96 34.60 7.86
N SER A 11 10.03 34.87 8.58
CA SER A 11 11.03 33.92 9.05
C SER A 11 10.35 32.70 9.67
N ALA A 12 10.60 31.53 9.10
CA ALA A 12 10.23 30.24 9.67
C ALA A 12 10.99 30.07 10.99
N ALA A 13 10.25 29.94 12.09
CA ALA A 13 10.79 29.49 13.36
C ALA A 13 11.20 28.03 13.19
N GLY A 14 12.50 27.77 13.36
CA GLY A 14 13.11 26.46 13.24
C GLY A 14 12.59 25.49 14.29
N THR A 15 11.98 24.41 13.83
CA THR A 15 12.10 23.11 14.48
C THR A 15 13.55 22.63 14.31
N PRO A 16 14.22 22.14 15.37
CA PRO A 16 15.52 21.53 15.23
C PRO A 16 15.34 20.22 14.46
N ALA A 17 15.63 20.26 13.17
CA ALA A 17 15.84 19.06 12.38
C ALA A 17 17.04 18.33 12.99
N THR A 18 16.77 17.25 13.72
CA THR A 18 17.79 16.25 14.05
C THR A 18 18.27 15.70 12.71
N ALA A 19 19.40 16.23 12.24
CA ALA A 19 20.02 15.81 11.01
C ALA A 19 20.29 14.29 11.12
N PRO A 20 19.79 13.47 10.19
CA PRO A 20 20.24 12.09 10.12
C PRO A 20 21.76 12.11 9.92
N PRO A 21 22.52 11.24 10.63
CA PRO A 21 23.96 11.18 10.44
C PRO A 21 24.22 10.97 8.95
N ALA A 22 24.99 11.88 8.35
CA ALA A 22 25.33 11.83 6.95
C ALA A 22 25.79 10.40 6.61
N PRO A 23 25.17 9.72 5.62
CA PRO A 23 25.66 8.44 5.19
C PRO A 23 27.08 8.69 4.69
N VAL A 24 28.06 8.16 5.42
CA VAL A 24 29.43 8.04 4.94
C VAL A 24 29.34 7.11 3.74
N ALA A 25 29.11 7.69 2.57
CA ALA A 25 29.18 7.01 1.31
C ALA A 25 30.63 6.54 1.17
N LYS A 26 30.88 5.32 1.64
CA LYS A 26 32.06 4.56 1.25
C LYS A 26 31.92 4.39 -0.25
N VAL A 27 32.53 5.31 -0.99
CA VAL A 27 32.72 5.22 -2.43
C VAL A 27 33.38 3.87 -2.67
N ALA A 28 32.59 2.90 -3.10
CA ALA A 28 33.11 1.66 -3.63
C ALA A 28 33.76 2.03 -4.95
N LEU A 29 35.03 2.41 -4.88
CA LEU A 29 35.88 2.49 -6.06
C LEU A 29 35.82 1.10 -6.71
N PRO A 30 35.38 0.99 -7.97
CA PRO A 30 35.38 -0.28 -8.66
C PRO A 30 36.78 -0.87 -8.60
N LEU A 31 36.87 -2.19 -8.44
CA LEU A 31 38.15 -2.90 -8.50
C LEU A 31 38.86 -2.48 -9.80
N PRO A 32 40.18 -2.20 -9.76
CA PRO A 32 40.95 -1.86 -10.95
C PRO A 32 40.65 -2.84 -12.08
N ALA A 33 40.47 -2.32 -13.30
CA ALA A 33 40.06 -3.12 -14.46
C ALA A 33 40.97 -4.33 -14.68
N GLU A 34 42.25 -4.23 -14.31
CA GLU A 34 43.22 -5.32 -14.40
C GLU A 34 42.79 -6.55 -13.57
N ILE A 35 42.19 -6.38 -12.38
CA ILE A 35 41.77 -7.50 -11.52
C ILE A 35 40.50 -8.19 -12.05
N MET A 36 39.66 -7.44 -12.78
CA MET A 36 38.45 -8.00 -13.40
C MET A 36 38.75 -8.82 -14.66
N GLU A 37 39.89 -8.60 -15.30
CA GLU A 37 40.33 -9.30 -16.51
C GLU A 37 41.20 -10.54 -16.23
N MET A 38 41.68 -10.71 -15.00
CA MET A 38 42.49 -11.87 -14.59
C MET A 38 41.67 -13.17 -14.60
N ALA A 39 42.27 -14.26 -15.07
CA ALA A 39 41.65 -15.58 -15.04
C ALA A 39 41.47 -16.06 -13.58
N ASP A 40 40.43 -16.85 -13.30
CA ASP A 40 40.11 -17.31 -11.94
C ASP A 40 41.28 -18.01 -11.21
N ALA A 41 42.19 -18.63 -11.97
CA ALA A 41 43.40 -19.28 -11.46
C ALA A 41 44.48 -18.30 -10.96
N GLU A 42 44.46 -17.05 -11.44
CA GLU A 42 45.45 -16.02 -11.12
C GLU A 42 45.01 -15.11 -9.96
N THR A 43 43.71 -15.08 -9.65
CA THR A 43 43.14 -14.27 -8.55
C THR A 43 43.14 -14.98 -7.20
N ALA A 44 43.48 -16.28 -7.19
CA ALA A 44 43.65 -17.08 -5.98
C ALA A 44 44.99 -16.79 -5.31
N CYS A 45 44.97 -16.46 -4.01
CA CYS A 45 46.19 -16.37 -3.24
C CYS A 45 46.94 -17.71 -3.28
N THR A 46 48.18 -17.72 -3.77
CA THR A 46 49.02 -18.93 -3.89
C THR A 46 49.28 -19.64 -2.57
N TYR A 47 49.10 -18.95 -1.43
CA TYR A 47 49.36 -19.50 -0.10
C TYR A 47 48.13 -20.10 0.59
N CYS A 48 46.92 -19.58 0.31
CA CYS A 48 45.68 -20.04 0.97
C CYS A 48 44.57 -20.49 0.02
N GLY A 49 44.74 -20.36 -1.30
CA GLY A 49 43.78 -20.79 -2.32
C GLY A 49 42.48 -19.96 -2.39
N VAL A 50 42.31 -18.96 -1.52
CA VAL A 50 41.11 -18.11 -1.53
C VAL A 50 41.28 -17.02 -2.59
N SER A 51 40.37 -17.01 -3.57
CA SER A 51 40.32 -15.95 -4.58
C SER A 51 39.86 -14.63 -3.94
N TYR A 52 40.60 -13.55 -4.21
CA TYR A 52 40.21 -12.19 -3.81
C TYR A 52 38.81 -11.81 -4.35
N LEU A 53 38.37 -12.42 -5.47
CA LEU A 53 37.02 -12.26 -5.99
C LEU A 53 35.97 -12.86 -5.05
N ILE A 54 36.25 -14.03 -4.45
CA ILE A 54 35.35 -14.68 -3.49
C ILE A 54 35.19 -13.82 -2.23
N LEU A 55 36.29 -13.27 -1.70
CA LEU A 55 36.25 -12.34 -0.57
C LEU A 55 35.44 -11.07 -0.89
N SER A 56 35.70 -10.44 -2.05
CA SER A 56 34.94 -9.23 -2.44
C SER A 56 33.44 -9.51 -2.61
N ARG A 57 33.10 -10.70 -3.13
CA ARG A 57 31.72 -11.13 -3.33
C ARG A 57 31.05 -11.49 -2.01
N MET A 58 31.76 -12.11 -1.09
CA MET A 58 31.27 -12.32 0.28
C MET A 58 31.03 -11.00 1.00
N ASP A 59 31.93 -10.02 0.90
CA ASP A 59 31.75 -8.70 1.50
C ASP A 59 30.57 -7.92 0.87
N ALA A 60 30.34 -8.09 -0.43
CA ALA A 60 29.18 -7.53 -1.11
C ALA A 60 27.87 -8.19 -0.64
N LEU A 61 27.86 -9.53 -0.52
CA LEU A 61 26.72 -10.27 0.01
C LEU A 61 26.44 -9.91 1.47
N GLN A 62 27.46 -9.80 2.33
CA GLN A 62 27.29 -9.37 3.72
C GLN A 62 26.70 -7.96 3.81
N ARG A 63 27.10 -7.04 2.93
CA ARG A 63 26.51 -5.70 2.84
C ARG A 63 25.05 -5.73 2.41
N GLU A 64 24.70 -6.55 1.43
CA GLU A 64 23.31 -6.75 1.00
C GLU A 64 22.48 -7.41 2.10
N PHE A 65 23.00 -8.41 2.82
CA PHE A 65 22.33 -8.99 3.99
C PHE A 65 22.08 -7.94 5.08
N ALA A 66 23.10 -7.16 5.45
CA ALA A 66 22.95 -6.09 6.45
C ALA A 66 22.02 -4.96 5.98
N ARG A 67 21.82 -4.79 4.67
CA ARG A 67 20.83 -3.88 4.09
C ARG A 67 19.42 -4.47 4.20
N LEU A 68 19.25 -5.72 3.81
CA LEU A 68 17.98 -6.44 3.88
C LEU A 68 17.50 -6.59 5.32
N GLU A 69 18.38 -6.84 6.28
CA GLU A 69 18.05 -6.89 7.71
C GLU A 69 17.49 -5.55 8.20
N ARG A 70 18.11 -4.42 7.81
CA ARG A 70 17.59 -3.08 8.11
C ARG A 70 16.22 -2.84 7.46
N GLU A 71 16.05 -3.17 6.19
CA GLU A 71 14.75 -3.06 5.52
C GLU A 71 13.67 -3.93 6.20
N LEU A 72 14.05 -5.09 6.74
CA LEU A 72 13.15 -6.00 7.46
C LEU A 72 12.76 -5.41 8.82
N ASP A 73 13.70 -4.80 9.54
CA ASP A 73 13.43 -4.12 10.80
C ASP A 73 12.58 -2.86 10.62
N ASP A 74 12.82 -2.07 9.56
CA ASP A 74 11.96 -0.94 9.19
C ASP A 74 10.52 -1.41 8.90
N ARG A 75 10.36 -2.54 8.21
CA ARG A 75 9.03 -3.13 7.95
C ARG A 75 8.36 -3.66 9.22
N LYS A 76 9.13 -4.20 10.18
CA LYS A 76 8.59 -4.59 11.50
C LYS A 76 8.13 -3.37 12.27
N GLN A 77 8.92 -2.30 12.31
CA GLN A 77 8.52 -1.04 12.93
C GLN A 77 7.25 -0.48 12.29
N PHE A 78 7.19 -0.43 10.96
CA PHE A 78 5.99 0.00 10.25
C PHE A 78 4.78 -0.89 10.53
N ALA A 79 4.95 -2.20 10.68
CA ALA A 79 3.86 -3.10 11.05
C ALA A 79 3.33 -2.83 12.47
N VAL A 80 4.17 -2.36 13.39
CA VAL A 80 3.79 -1.93 14.75
C VAL A 80 3.13 -0.55 14.75
N GLU A 81 3.59 0.38 13.91
CA GLU A 81 3.04 1.74 13.81
C GLU A 81 1.73 1.80 13.00
N LYS A 82 1.56 0.91 12.02
CA LYS A 82 0.40 0.89 11.11
C LYS A 82 -0.95 0.87 11.85
N PRO A 83 -1.18 0.06 12.89
CA PRO A 83 -2.43 0.11 13.65
C PRO A 83 -2.71 1.49 14.28
N ALA A 84 -1.69 2.17 14.80
CA ALA A 84 -1.83 3.49 15.39
C ALA A 84 -2.16 4.54 14.31
N LEU A 85 -1.46 4.50 13.16
CA LEU A 85 -1.75 5.37 12.02
C LEU A 85 -3.16 5.13 11.45
N VAL A 86 -3.60 3.87 11.37
CA VAL A 86 -4.97 3.54 10.94
C VAL A 86 -6.00 4.09 11.93
N ALA A 87 -5.77 3.95 13.24
CA ALA A 87 -6.64 4.51 14.27
C ALA A 87 -6.72 6.04 14.20
N GLU A 88 -5.59 6.72 13.99
CA GLU A 88 -5.53 8.17 13.81
C GLU A 88 -6.28 8.62 12.55
N LEU A 89 -6.15 7.87 11.45
CA LEU A 89 -6.85 8.14 10.19
C LEU A 89 -8.37 7.93 10.33
N ASP A 90 -8.79 6.90 11.07
CA ASP A 90 -10.20 6.66 11.37
C ASP A 90 -10.77 7.71 12.34
N GLN A 91 -9.98 8.19 13.30
CA GLN A 91 -10.35 9.32 14.15
C GLN A 91 -10.51 10.61 13.33
N ALA A 92 -9.59 10.90 12.41
CA ALA A 92 -9.66 12.03 11.50
C ALA A 92 -10.89 11.93 10.58
N ARG A 93 -11.19 10.74 10.04
CA ARG A 93 -12.42 10.48 9.27
C ARG A 93 -13.68 10.70 10.10
N GLY A 94 -13.68 10.28 11.36
CA GLY A 94 -14.76 10.54 12.31
C GLY A 94 -14.97 12.04 12.55
N ALA A 95 -13.90 12.79 12.77
CA ALA A 95 -13.94 14.24 12.94
C ALA A 95 -14.46 14.96 11.69
N VAL A 96 -14.01 14.56 10.50
CA VAL A 96 -14.51 15.10 9.23
C VAL A 96 -16.00 14.82 9.07
N LYS A 97 -16.46 13.59 9.34
CA LYS A 97 -17.90 13.26 9.31
C LYS A 97 -18.71 14.13 10.27
N ALA A 98 -18.23 14.33 11.50
CA ALA A 98 -18.90 15.17 12.50
C ALA A 98 -18.94 16.66 12.09
N LEU A 99 -17.89 17.16 11.45
CA LEU A 99 -17.86 18.52 10.89
C LEU A 99 -18.82 18.65 9.71
N THR A 100 -18.88 17.66 8.83
CA THR A 100 -19.82 17.64 7.69
C THR A 100 -21.27 17.61 8.18
N THR A 101 -21.61 16.80 9.19
CA THR A 101 -22.97 16.80 9.76
C THR A 101 -23.31 18.15 10.38
N ARG A 102 -22.38 18.77 11.14
CA ARG A 102 -22.58 20.12 11.70
C ARG A 102 -22.76 21.18 10.61
N ALA A 103 -22.02 21.08 9.50
CA ALA A 103 -22.16 22.01 8.38
C ALA A 103 -23.53 21.88 7.70
N LEU A 104 -24.02 20.65 7.51
CA LEU A 104 -25.36 20.39 6.97
C LEU A 104 -26.46 20.89 7.90
N ASP A 105 -26.31 20.71 9.21
CA ASP A 105 -27.27 21.23 10.20
C ASP A 105 -27.26 22.77 10.23
N ALA A 106 -26.09 23.40 10.13
CA ALA A 106 -25.99 24.86 10.02
C ALA A 106 -26.59 25.40 8.70
N GLU A 107 -26.46 24.67 7.59
CA GLU A 107 -27.14 25.02 6.34
C GLU A 107 -28.67 24.93 6.46
N ARG A 108 -29.18 23.90 7.14
CA ARG A 108 -30.62 23.77 7.43
C ARG A 108 -31.12 24.91 8.31
N GLU A 109 -30.42 25.23 9.39
CA GLU A 109 -30.77 26.37 10.26
C GLU A 109 -30.77 27.70 9.48
N ARG A 110 -29.83 27.86 8.54
CA ARG A 110 -29.79 29.03 7.66
C ARG A 110 -30.98 29.07 6.71
N ASP A 111 -31.34 27.96 6.08
CA ASP A 111 -32.47 27.86 5.18
C ASP A 111 -33.79 28.11 5.92
N ASP A 112 -33.94 27.58 7.14
CA ASP A 112 -35.06 27.86 8.02
C ASP A 112 -35.13 29.36 8.39
N ALA A 113 -34.00 30.00 8.70
CA ALA A 113 -33.94 31.43 8.99
C ALA A 113 -34.25 32.31 7.76
N VAL A 114 -33.84 31.88 6.56
CA VAL A 114 -34.18 32.53 5.29
C VAL A 114 -35.68 32.39 5.02
N SER A 115 -36.24 31.19 5.19
CA SER A 115 -37.67 30.92 5.06
C SER A 115 -38.50 31.78 6.02
N ALA A 116 -38.09 31.87 7.29
CA ALA A 116 -38.71 32.73 8.29
C ALA A 116 -38.65 34.21 7.88
N ASN A 117 -37.51 34.70 7.35
CA ASN A 117 -37.38 36.07 6.85
C ASN A 117 -38.26 36.35 5.64
N VAL A 118 -38.41 35.39 4.71
CA VAL A 118 -39.31 35.52 3.56
C VAL A 118 -40.76 35.63 4.04
N MET A 119 -41.17 34.80 5.00
CA MET A 119 -42.50 34.88 5.62
C MET A 119 -42.72 36.21 6.32
N LEU A 120 -41.73 36.71 7.07
CA LEU A 120 -41.81 38.00 7.76
C LEU A 120 -41.94 39.16 6.77
N ARG A 121 -41.16 39.16 5.67
CA ARG A 121 -41.28 40.15 4.59
C ARG A 121 -42.64 40.12 3.92
N LYS A 122 -43.21 38.93 3.71
CA LYS A 122 -44.57 38.77 3.16
C LYS A 122 -45.61 39.38 4.10
N HIS A 123 -45.52 39.12 5.41
CA HIS A 123 -46.41 39.72 6.40
C HIS A 123 -46.27 41.24 6.46
N VAL A 124 -45.04 41.77 6.49
CA VAL A 124 -44.81 43.22 6.45
C VAL A 124 -45.35 43.83 5.16
N GLY A 125 -45.19 43.16 4.02
CA GLY A 125 -45.76 43.59 2.74
C GLY A 125 -47.29 43.65 2.76
N ILE A 126 -47.96 42.65 3.35
CA ILE A 126 -49.41 42.64 3.53
C ILE A 126 -49.85 43.78 4.47
N SER A 127 -49.15 43.98 5.59
CA SER A 127 -49.45 45.08 6.53
C SER A 127 -49.21 46.46 5.91
N ALA A 128 -48.15 46.63 5.12
CA ALA A 128 -47.87 47.86 4.39
C ALA A 128 -48.95 48.15 3.34
N ALA A 129 -49.37 47.13 2.58
CA ALA A 129 -50.48 47.24 1.63
C ALA A 129 -51.79 47.64 2.34
N ALA A 130 -52.09 47.02 3.49
CA ALA A 130 -53.26 47.37 4.30
C ALA A 130 -53.20 48.81 4.84
N LEU A 131 -52.03 49.30 5.26
CA LEU A 131 -51.85 50.69 5.68
C LEU A 131 -52.01 51.67 4.52
N THR A 132 -51.47 51.36 3.34
CA THR A 132 -51.68 52.19 2.13
C THR A 132 -53.13 52.20 1.67
N GLN A 133 -53.88 51.10 1.87
CA GLN A 133 -55.30 51.08 1.58
C GLN A 133 -56.06 51.95 2.58
N ARG A 134 -55.76 51.82 3.87
CA ARG A 134 -56.37 52.63 4.92
C ARG A 134 -56.08 54.13 4.77
N SER A 135 -54.91 54.50 4.27
CA SER A 135 -54.60 55.91 3.94
C SER A 135 -55.39 56.42 2.73
N LYS A 136 -55.62 55.58 1.71
CA LYS A 136 -56.49 55.93 0.58
C LYS A 136 -57.95 56.09 1.02
N ASP A 137 -58.42 55.21 1.89
CA ASP A 137 -59.78 55.27 2.43
C ASP A 137 -59.98 56.53 3.30
N LEU A 138 -58.97 56.91 4.10
CA LEU A 138 -58.97 58.18 4.85
C LEU A 138 -58.97 59.40 3.93
N ALA A 139 -58.16 59.41 2.86
CA ALA A 139 -58.16 60.49 1.88
C ALA A 139 -59.50 60.60 1.13
N ALA A 140 -60.15 59.46 0.84
CA ALA A 140 -61.49 59.42 0.24
C ALA A 140 -62.56 59.97 1.21
N LEU A 141 -62.45 59.67 2.51
CA LEU A 141 -63.33 60.24 3.54
C LEU A 141 -63.10 61.74 3.74
N GLU A 142 -61.85 62.21 3.65
CA GLU A 142 -61.53 63.65 3.70
C GLU A 142 -62.07 64.38 2.47
N ALA A 143 -61.95 63.81 1.27
CA ALA A 143 -62.54 64.36 0.05
C ALA A 143 -64.09 64.38 0.11
N ALA A 144 -64.71 63.31 0.65
CA ALA A 144 -66.16 63.27 0.86
C ALA A 144 -66.61 64.31 1.90
N ARG A 145 -65.82 64.53 2.95
CA ARG A 145 -66.05 65.58 3.94
C ARG A 145 -65.96 66.98 3.32
N GLU A 146 -64.94 67.28 2.52
CA GLU A 146 -64.84 68.55 1.78
C GLU A 146 -66.01 68.74 0.81
N HIS A 147 -66.48 67.67 0.19
CA HIS A 147 -67.64 67.72 -0.71
C HIS A 147 -68.97 68.03 0.03
N VAL A 148 -69.08 67.60 1.29
CA VAL A 148 -70.21 67.94 2.17
C VAL A 148 -70.10 69.38 2.69
N TYR A 149 -68.89 69.85 3.02
CA TYR A 149 -68.67 71.26 3.42
C TYR A 149 -68.90 72.25 2.26
N THR A 150 -68.58 71.88 1.02
CA THR A 150 -68.90 72.70 -0.17
C THR A 150 -70.39 72.69 -0.53
N ARG A 151 -71.13 71.61 -0.24
CA ARG A 151 -72.59 71.57 -0.46
C ARG A 151 -73.42 72.25 0.62
N LEU A 152 -72.91 72.40 1.85
CA LEU A 152 -73.61 73.07 2.95
C LEU A 152 -73.31 74.59 3.05
N GLY A 153 -72.46 75.13 2.16
CA GLY A 153 -72.10 76.55 2.10
C GLY A 153 -72.97 77.43 1.19
N SER A 154 -74.02 76.91 0.55
CA SER A 154 -74.79 77.67 -0.47
C SER A 154 -76.29 77.42 -0.43
N ALA A 155 -76.95 77.64 0.72
CA ALA A 155 -78.40 77.82 0.76
C ALA A 155 -78.88 78.52 2.05
N ARG A 156 -78.93 79.86 2.04
CA ARG A 156 -79.88 80.65 2.85
C ARG A 156 -79.97 82.11 2.37
N ALA A 157 -81.18 82.68 2.51
CA ALA A 157 -81.67 84.03 2.19
C ALA A 157 -82.10 84.23 0.71
N GLU A 158 -83.27 84.75 0.34
CA GLU A 158 -84.28 85.58 1.04
C GLU A 158 -85.63 85.63 0.27
N SER A 159 -86.58 86.34 0.88
CA SER A 159 -88.04 86.41 0.71
C SER A 159 -88.65 87.18 -0.49
N PHE A 160 -89.81 86.67 -0.93
CA PHE A 160 -91.09 87.32 -1.33
C PHE A 160 -91.15 88.62 -2.17
N ALA A 161 -91.87 88.54 -3.31
CA ALA A 161 -92.81 89.54 -3.80
C ALA A 161 -93.91 88.88 -4.68
N ASP A 162 -95.18 89.16 -4.35
CA ASP A 162 -96.37 88.34 -4.65
C ASP A 162 -97.20 88.75 -5.90
N ALA A 163 -97.92 87.73 -6.41
CA ALA A 163 -99.23 87.76 -7.06
C ALA A 163 -99.45 88.15 -8.55
N ALA A 164 -98.49 88.73 -9.30
CA ALA A 164 -98.63 88.85 -10.78
C ALA A 164 -97.71 87.90 -11.57
N VAL A 165 -96.74 87.30 -10.86
CA VAL A 165 -95.76 86.33 -11.39
C VAL A 165 -96.32 84.90 -11.37
N GLN A 166 -97.29 84.58 -10.52
CA GLN A 166 -97.78 83.20 -10.32
C GLN A 166 -98.39 82.53 -11.56
N GLN A 167 -98.95 83.27 -12.51
CA GLN A 167 -99.55 82.66 -13.71
C GLN A 167 -98.49 82.32 -14.77
N VAL A 168 -97.57 83.25 -15.07
CA VAL A 168 -96.44 83.04 -15.99
C VAL A 168 -95.36 82.14 -15.37
N ALA A 169 -95.16 82.23 -14.05
CA ALA A 169 -94.34 81.29 -13.30
C ALA A 169 -94.97 79.92 -13.25
N SER A 170 -96.31 79.74 -13.16
CA SER A 170 -96.86 78.37 -13.22
C SER A 170 -96.66 77.71 -14.59
N ASP A 171 -96.73 78.47 -15.70
CA ASP A 171 -96.50 77.96 -17.05
C ASP A 171 -95.00 77.76 -17.36
N LEU A 172 -94.14 78.67 -16.91
CA LEU A 172 -92.68 78.52 -17.01
C LEU A 172 -92.15 77.48 -16.03
N GLU A 173 -92.75 77.31 -14.85
CA GLU A 173 -92.45 76.23 -13.91
C GLU A 173 -93.01 74.91 -14.42
N ALA A 174 -94.17 74.86 -15.07
CA ALA A 174 -94.65 73.65 -15.72
C ALA A 174 -93.71 73.22 -16.85
N LYS A 175 -93.34 74.15 -17.74
CA LYS A 175 -92.35 73.90 -18.82
C LYS A 175 -90.93 73.65 -18.29
N ALA A 176 -90.51 74.31 -17.22
CA ALA A 176 -89.22 74.07 -16.58
C ALA A 176 -89.23 72.74 -15.83
N ARG A 177 -90.32 72.35 -15.17
CA ARG A 177 -90.50 71.03 -14.55
C ARG A 177 -90.57 69.94 -15.61
N GLU A 178 -91.17 70.18 -16.76
CA GLU A 178 -91.23 69.23 -17.88
C GLU A 178 -89.86 69.08 -18.56
N ARG A 179 -89.14 70.18 -18.80
CA ARG A 179 -87.73 70.15 -19.26
C ARG A 179 -86.80 69.53 -18.23
N LEU A 180 -86.98 69.81 -16.94
CA LEU A 180 -86.22 69.19 -15.86
C LEU A 180 -86.56 67.70 -15.74
N ARG A 181 -87.81 67.29 -15.93
CA ARG A 181 -88.18 65.87 -15.97
C ARG A 181 -87.58 65.18 -17.18
N ALA A 182 -87.58 65.82 -18.35
CA ALA A 182 -86.94 65.30 -19.55
C ALA A 182 -85.42 65.19 -19.38
N GLN A 183 -84.76 66.24 -18.88
CA GLN A 183 -83.33 66.23 -18.56
C GLN A 183 -82.99 65.23 -17.44
N HIS A 184 -83.84 65.10 -16.44
CA HIS A 184 -83.67 64.09 -15.39
C HIS A 184 -83.87 62.68 -15.94
N ALA A 185 -84.81 62.47 -16.85
CA ALA A 185 -84.99 61.19 -17.53
C ALA A 185 -83.80 60.86 -18.44
N GLU A 186 -83.26 61.83 -19.17
CA GLU A 186 -82.03 61.68 -19.98
C GLU A 186 -80.81 61.41 -19.10
N LEU A 187 -80.61 62.17 -18.03
CA LEU A 187 -79.52 61.93 -17.07
C LEU A 187 -79.66 60.57 -16.39
N GLN A 188 -80.89 60.13 -16.12
CA GLN A 188 -81.14 58.81 -15.54
C GLN A 188 -80.89 57.70 -16.56
N ALA A 189 -81.26 57.87 -17.82
CA ALA A 189 -80.91 56.96 -18.90
C ALA A 189 -79.39 56.90 -19.13
N HIS A 190 -78.68 58.03 -19.05
CA HIS A 190 -77.22 58.06 -19.12
C HIS A 190 -76.56 57.42 -17.89
N ALA A 191 -77.12 57.62 -16.69
CA ALA A 191 -76.65 56.95 -15.48
C ALA A 191 -76.86 55.44 -15.53
N ASP A 192 -78.00 54.99 -16.05
CA ASP A 192 -78.30 53.57 -16.21
C ASP A 192 -77.44 52.94 -17.33
N HIS A 193 -77.18 53.66 -18.41
CA HIS A 193 -76.23 53.22 -19.44
C HIS A 193 -74.79 53.14 -18.89
N ALA A 194 -74.34 54.13 -18.11
CA ALA A 194 -73.03 54.10 -17.46
C ALA A 194 -72.90 52.90 -16.51
N ARG A 195 -73.94 52.62 -15.71
CA ARG A 195 -73.98 51.44 -14.83
C ARG A 195 -73.91 50.13 -15.62
N GLU A 196 -74.59 50.03 -16.76
CA GLU A 196 -74.54 48.83 -17.60
C GLU A 196 -73.16 48.67 -18.27
N VAL A 197 -72.53 49.76 -18.71
CA VAL A 197 -71.14 49.73 -19.22
C VAL A 197 -70.18 49.29 -18.12
N ASP A 198 -70.28 49.83 -16.90
CA ASP A 198 -69.46 49.42 -15.76
C ASP A 198 -69.69 47.95 -15.40
N ARG A 199 -70.93 47.48 -15.46
CA ARG A 199 -71.28 46.07 -15.23
C ARG A 199 -70.66 45.15 -16.28
N VAL A 200 -70.73 45.50 -17.56
CA VAL A 200 -70.13 44.73 -18.65
C VAL A 200 -68.60 44.74 -18.54
N GLN A 201 -67.99 45.89 -18.23
CA GLN A 201 -66.54 45.98 -18.01
C GLN A 201 -66.10 45.14 -16.80
N TYR A 202 -66.85 45.17 -15.71
CA TYR A 202 -66.59 44.33 -14.54
C TYR A 202 -66.74 42.83 -14.86
N GLN A 203 -67.74 42.44 -15.64
CA GLN A 203 -67.90 41.07 -16.11
C GLN A 203 -66.74 40.62 -17.02
N GLN A 204 -66.26 41.49 -17.91
CA GLN A 204 -65.09 41.21 -18.74
C GLN A 204 -63.81 41.06 -17.91
N GLN A 205 -63.63 41.90 -16.88
CA GLN A 205 -62.51 41.79 -15.94
C GLN A 205 -62.57 40.48 -15.14
N LEU A 206 -63.75 40.08 -14.69
CA LEU A 206 -63.97 38.78 -14.03
C LEU A 206 -63.62 37.60 -14.94
N GLN A 207 -64.08 37.61 -16.19
CA GLN A 207 -63.76 36.57 -17.16
C GLN A 207 -62.26 36.51 -17.47
N ALA A 208 -61.60 37.66 -17.60
CA ALA A 208 -60.14 37.73 -17.78
C ALA A 208 -59.39 37.20 -16.55
N ALA A 209 -59.86 37.52 -15.34
CA ALA A 209 -59.29 37.02 -14.10
C ALA A 209 -59.48 35.50 -13.94
N ASP A 210 -60.65 34.96 -14.29
CA ASP A 210 -60.90 33.52 -14.27
C ASP A 210 -60.04 32.78 -15.32
N ALA A 211 -59.91 33.32 -16.53
CA ALA A 211 -59.02 32.76 -17.55
C ALA A 211 -57.56 32.75 -17.08
N HIS A 212 -57.10 33.82 -16.43
CA HIS A 212 -55.76 33.88 -15.85
C HIS A 212 -55.59 32.89 -14.70
N ARG A 213 -56.62 32.70 -13.85
CA ARG A 213 -56.61 31.69 -12.78
C ARG A 213 -56.44 30.28 -13.34
N VAL A 214 -57.19 29.92 -14.39
CA VAL A 214 -57.11 28.60 -15.04
C VAL A 214 -55.72 28.37 -15.64
N GLU A 215 -55.13 29.37 -16.27
CA GLU A 215 -53.77 29.24 -16.82
C GLU A 215 -52.72 29.08 -15.70
N LEU A 216 -52.86 29.79 -14.58
CA LEU A 216 -52.00 29.59 -13.41
C LEU A 216 -52.18 28.20 -12.79
N GLU A 217 -53.42 27.71 -12.68
CA GLU A 217 -53.70 26.34 -12.20
C GLU A 217 -53.04 25.29 -13.11
N ARG A 218 -53.07 25.50 -14.44
CA ARG A 218 -52.39 24.64 -15.41
C ARG A 218 -50.87 24.67 -15.22
N GLN A 219 -50.28 25.86 -15.08
CA GLN A 219 -48.84 26.01 -14.83
C GLN A 219 -48.41 25.35 -13.51
N ILE A 220 -49.21 25.48 -12.45
CA ILE A 220 -48.96 24.80 -11.17
C ILE A 220 -49.00 23.29 -11.36
N ALA A 221 -49.99 22.75 -12.10
CA ALA A 221 -50.09 21.32 -12.37
C ALA A 221 -48.88 20.80 -13.17
N ASP A 222 -48.43 21.54 -14.18
CA ASP A 222 -47.25 21.20 -14.97
C ASP A 222 -45.97 21.20 -14.12
N LEU A 223 -45.80 22.19 -13.23
CA LEU A 223 -44.67 22.25 -12.30
C LEU A 223 -44.69 21.11 -11.26
N ILE A 224 -45.87 20.77 -10.74
CA ILE A 224 -46.04 19.62 -9.83
C ILE A 224 -45.62 18.33 -10.55
N LYS A 225 -46.06 18.14 -11.80
CA LYS A 225 -45.67 16.99 -12.60
C LYS A 225 -44.17 16.93 -12.83
N GLN A 226 -43.54 18.03 -13.25
CA GLN A 226 -42.09 18.11 -13.43
C GLN A 226 -41.33 17.77 -12.16
N ARG A 227 -41.79 18.25 -11.00
CA ARG A 227 -41.19 17.93 -9.71
C ARG A 227 -41.29 16.44 -9.40
N VAL A 228 -42.44 15.82 -9.61
CA VAL A 228 -42.64 14.38 -9.39
C VAL A 228 -41.73 13.57 -10.32
N ASP A 229 -41.61 13.93 -11.59
CA ASP A 229 -40.73 13.25 -12.55
C ASP A 229 -39.26 13.34 -12.14
N VAL A 230 -38.82 14.47 -11.59
CA VAL A 230 -37.46 14.66 -11.07
C VAL A 230 -37.24 13.83 -9.80
N GLU A 231 -38.20 13.83 -8.87
CA GLU A 231 -38.14 13.02 -7.65
C GLU A 231 -38.08 11.52 -7.98
N GLN A 232 -38.84 11.05 -8.98
CA GLN A 232 -38.78 9.66 -9.46
C GLN A 232 -37.42 9.30 -10.08
N ARG A 233 -36.83 10.19 -10.87
CA ARG A 233 -35.48 9.98 -11.42
C ARG A 233 -34.43 9.89 -10.30
N HIS A 234 -34.49 10.79 -9.32
CA HIS A 234 -33.58 10.73 -8.18
C HIS A 234 -33.78 9.47 -7.32
N LEU A 235 -35.01 8.97 -7.20
CA LEU A 235 -35.27 7.70 -6.52
C LEU A 235 -34.61 6.53 -7.29
N ALA A 236 -34.78 6.48 -8.61
CA ALA A 236 -34.15 5.47 -9.46
C ALA A 236 -32.61 5.51 -9.40
N GLU A 237 -32.02 6.71 -9.45
CA GLU A 237 -30.57 6.91 -9.29
C GLU A 237 -30.08 6.41 -7.92
N LYS A 238 -30.83 6.69 -6.84
CA LYS A 238 -30.51 6.21 -5.50
C LYS A 238 -30.60 4.69 -5.41
N GLU A 239 -31.62 4.07 -6.00
CA GLU A 239 -31.73 2.60 -6.06
C GLU A 239 -30.59 1.96 -6.83
N GLU A 240 -30.16 2.57 -7.94
CA GLU A 240 -29.00 2.10 -8.71
C GLU A 240 -27.70 2.23 -7.89
N LEU A 241 -27.50 3.34 -7.18
CA LEU A 241 -26.36 3.52 -6.28
C LEU A 241 -26.35 2.48 -5.15
N VAL A 242 -27.51 2.16 -4.57
CA VAL A 242 -27.63 1.11 -3.56
C VAL A 242 -27.27 -0.25 -4.14
N ARG A 243 -27.73 -0.58 -5.36
CA ARG A 243 -27.35 -1.83 -6.04
C ARG A 243 -25.84 -1.92 -6.28
N ARG A 244 -25.24 -0.85 -6.83
CA ARG A 244 -23.78 -0.78 -7.05
C ARG A 244 -23.00 -0.94 -5.75
N SER A 245 -23.48 -0.35 -4.65
CA SER A 245 -22.86 -0.52 -3.33
C SER A 245 -22.95 -1.98 -2.84
N GLN A 246 -24.10 -2.63 -3.02
CA GLN A 246 -24.28 -4.04 -2.63
C GLN A 246 -23.39 -4.99 -3.44
N ASP A 247 -23.22 -4.73 -4.74
CA ASP A 247 -22.34 -5.52 -5.59
C ASP A 247 -20.86 -5.34 -5.22
N LEU A 248 -20.44 -4.10 -4.90
CA LEU A 248 -19.11 -3.84 -4.36
C LEU A 248 -18.88 -4.52 -3.01
N ASP A 249 -19.88 -4.54 -2.12
CA ASP A 249 -19.80 -5.23 -0.84
C ASP A 249 -19.69 -6.75 -1.01
N ARG A 250 -20.40 -7.35 -1.98
CA ARG A 250 -20.27 -8.77 -2.32
C ARG A 250 -18.88 -9.08 -2.87
N ALA A 251 -18.38 -8.30 -3.83
CA ALA A 251 -17.03 -8.47 -4.38
C ALA A 251 -15.97 -8.36 -3.27
N ASN A 252 -16.09 -7.38 -2.38
CA ASN A 252 -15.20 -7.23 -1.23
C ASN A 252 -15.27 -8.43 -0.27
N GLN A 253 -16.44 -9.03 -0.06
CA GLN A 253 -16.59 -10.23 0.75
C GLN A 253 -15.93 -11.46 0.09
N GLU A 254 -16.05 -11.60 -1.22
CA GLU A 254 -15.40 -12.66 -1.99
C GLU A 254 -13.87 -12.54 -1.91
N THR A 255 -13.31 -11.35 -2.16
CA THR A 255 -11.87 -11.12 -2.03
C THR A 255 -11.36 -11.40 -0.61
N ARG A 256 -12.15 -11.08 0.43
CA ARG A 256 -11.79 -11.42 1.82
C ARG A 256 -11.75 -12.94 2.03
N ARG A 257 -12.71 -13.68 1.49
CA ARG A 257 -12.73 -15.15 1.58
C ARG A 257 -11.53 -15.76 0.86
N GLU A 258 -11.19 -15.28 -0.33
CA GLU A 258 -10.00 -15.71 -1.07
C GLU A 258 -8.72 -15.46 -0.29
N LEU A 259 -8.61 -14.27 0.33
CA LEU A 259 -7.42 -13.89 1.09
C LEU A 259 -7.29 -14.69 2.39
N ASP A 260 -8.41 -15.01 3.05
CA ASP A 260 -8.41 -15.91 4.20
C ASP A 260 -8.08 -17.35 3.78
N GLN A 261 -8.56 -17.80 2.61
CA GLN A 261 -8.17 -19.09 2.05
C GLN A 261 -6.67 -19.16 1.73
N GLU A 262 -6.09 -18.12 1.11
CA GLU A 262 -4.65 -18.03 0.90
C GLU A 262 -3.87 -18.05 2.22
N ARG A 263 -4.36 -17.37 3.27
CA ARG A 263 -3.75 -17.43 4.61
C ARG A 263 -3.76 -18.84 5.17
N THR A 264 -4.88 -19.55 5.05
CA THR A 264 -4.95 -20.95 5.50
C THR A 264 -3.98 -21.84 4.71
N ASN A 265 -3.87 -21.65 3.39
CA ASN A 265 -2.91 -22.37 2.55
C ASN A 265 -1.46 -22.06 2.94
N ARG A 266 -1.13 -20.80 3.23
CA ARG A 266 0.21 -20.41 3.70
C ARG A 266 0.53 -21.01 5.07
N ILE A 267 -0.44 -21.07 5.98
CA ILE A 267 -0.27 -21.71 7.29
C ILE A 267 -0.05 -23.22 7.11
N ALA A 268 -0.81 -23.88 6.22
CA ALA A 268 -0.62 -25.29 5.91
C ALA A 268 0.78 -25.57 5.32
N LEU A 269 1.21 -24.77 4.32
CA LEU A 269 2.55 -24.85 3.74
C LEU A 269 3.65 -24.60 4.79
N ALA A 270 3.45 -23.64 5.71
CA ALA A 270 4.40 -23.39 6.78
C ALA A 270 4.49 -24.58 7.76
N ALA A 271 3.36 -25.25 8.05
CA ALA A 271 3.34 -26.46 8.87
C ALA A 271 4.04 -27.63 8.17
N GLU A 272 3.85 -27.81 6.86
CA GLU A 272 4.58 -28.81 6.07
C GLU A 272 6.09 -28.52 6.03
N ASN A 273 6.48 -27.27 5.77
CA ASN A 273 7.88 -26.85 5.80
C ASN A 273 8.53 -27.07 7.17
N LYS A 274 7.78 -26.82 8.25
CA LYS A 274 8.24 -27.13 9.60
C LYS A 274 8.42 -28.64 9.79
N ALA A 275 7.48 -29.46 9.34
CA ALA A 275 7.61 -30.92 9.42
C ALA A 275 8.82 -31.43 8.61
N PHE A 276 9.12 -30.82 7.45
CA PHE A 276 10.34 -31.11 6.70
C PHE A 276 11.60 -30.68 7.45
N ALA A 277 11.61 -29.50 8.05
CA ALA A 277 12.74 -29.02 8.86
C ALA A 277 12.99 -29.94 10.06
N ASP A 278 11.94 -30.36 10.78
CA ASP A 278 12.03 -31.31 11.89
C ASP A 278 12.59 -32.66 11.42
N ARG A 279 12.22 -33.11 10.21
CA ARG A 279 12.74 -34.35 9.61
C ARG A 279 14.21 -34.22 9.17
N ILE A 280 14.62 -33.07 8.65
CA ILE A 280 16.03 -32.76 8.36
C ILE A 280 16.84 -32.78 9.65
N ALA A 281 16.38 -32.09 10.70
CA ALA A 281 17.05 -32.06 12.00
C ALA A 281 17.19 -33.47 12.61
N LEU A 282 16.17 -34.33 12.45
CA LEU A 282 16.25 -35.73 12.87
C LEU A 282 17.31 -36.51 12.08
N LEU A 283 17.39 -36.31 10.76
CA LEU A 283 18.39 -36.95 9.91
C LEU A 283 19.80 -36.46 10.23
N GLU A 284 19.99 -35.15 10.47
CA GLU A 284 21.25 -34.57 10.92
C GLU A 284 21.67 -35.14 12.28
N SER A 285 20.75 -35.24 13.23
CA SER A 285 21.04 -35.85 14.54
C SER A 285 21.42 -37.33 14.42
N ASN A 286 20.80 -38.08 13.51
CA ASN A 286 21.19 -39.47 13.25
C ASN A 286 22.57 -39.55 12.60
N LEU A 287 22.86 -38.64 11.66
CA LEU A 287 24.15 -38.59 10.98
C LEU A 287 25.29 -38.20 11.92
N ASP A 288 25.03 -37.28 12.86
CA ASP A 288 25.95 -36.96 13.95
C ASP A 288 26.16 -38.16 14.88
N ARG A 289 25.11 -38.92 15.18
CA ARG A 289 25.21 -40.17 15.94
C ARG A 289 26.10 -41.19 15.24
N ASP A 290 25.83 -41.46 13.96
CA ASP A 290 26.61 -42.38 13.14
C ASP A 290 28.07 -41.91 13.04
N LYS A 291 28.30 -40.60 12.96
CA LYS A 291 29.64 -40.01 12.98
C LYS A 291 30.33 -40.21 14.33
N THR A 292 29.62 -40.00 15.44
CA THR A 292 30.17 -40.28 16.78
C THR A 292 30.45 -41.76 16.99
N ASP A 293 29.62 -42.66 16.47
CA ASP A 293 29.83 -44.10 16.53
C ASP A 293 31.04 -44.49 15.69
N LEU A 294 31.20 -43.91 14.50
CA LEU A 294 32.38 -44.09 13.65
C LEU A 294 33.65 -43.54 14.31
N ASP A 295 33.59 -42.36 14.94
CA ASP A 295 34.70 -41.77 15.68
C ASP A 295 35.05 -42.61 16.91
N GLN A 296 34.05 -43.17 17.61
CA GLN A 296 34.26 -44.12 18.71
C GLN A 296 34.89 -45.43 18.21
N GLU A 297 34.48 -45.94 17.05
CA GLU A 297 35.04 -47.14 16.45
C GLU A 297 36.49 -46.88 15.99
N GLN A 298 36.77 -45.71 15.42
CA GLN A 298 38.12 -45.28 15.08
C GLN A 298 38.98 -45.05 16.33
N ALA A 299 38.42 -44.47 17.39
CA ALA A 299 39.09 -44.30 18.67
C ALA A 299 39.37 -45.66 19.31
N ALA A 300 38.43 -46.61 19.25
CA ALA A 300 38.62 -47.99 19.70
C ALA A 300 39.69 -48.70 18.88
N LYS A 301 39.74 -48.50 17.55
CA LYS A 301 40.84 -48.97 16.70
C LYS A 301 42.18 -48.36 17.07
N ARG A 302 42.23 -47.05 17.28
CA ARG A 302 43.46 -46.35 17.70
C ARG A 302 43.89 -46.79 19.10
N ALA A 303 42.95 -47.03 20.01
CA ALA A 303 43.20 -47.56 21.34
C ALA A 303 43.68 -49.02 21.28
N ALA A 304 43.12 -49.85 20.41
CA ALA A 304 43.59 -51.22 20.16
C ALA A 304 44.99 -51.23 19.53
N LEU A 305 45.25 -50.35 18.56
CA LEU A 305 46.58 -50.16 17.99
C LEU A 305 47.57 -49.63 19.04
N ALA A 306 47.15 -48.69 19.89
CA ALA A 306 47.94 -48.21 21.00
C ALA A 306 48.16 -49.30 22.06
N GLN A 307 47.20 -50.20 22.30
CA GLN A 307 47.37 -51.38 23.15
C GLN A 307 48.35 -52.37 22.54
N ILE A 308 48.30 -52.59 21.22
CA ILE A 308 49.28 -53.42 20.50
C ILE A 308 50.67 -52.78 20.61
N GLN A 309 50.77 -51.47 20.41
CA GLN A 309 52.01 -50.72 20.57
C GLN A 309 52.49 -50.75 22.02
N GLN A 310 51.59 -50.62 23.00
CA GLN A 310 51.89 -50.70 24.43
C GLN A 310 52.27 -52.13 24.84
N LEU A 311 51.73 -53.17 24.21
CA LEU A 311 52.16 -54.55 24.38
C LEU A 311 53.55 -54.78 23.78
N GLN A 312 53.85 -54.17 22.63
CA GLN A 312 55.20 -54.18 22.03
C GLN A 312 56.20 -53.39 22.89
N ASP A 313 55.81 -52.22 23.37
CA ASP A 313 56.61 -51.34 24.21
C ASP A 313 56.72 -51.88 25.62
N SER A 314 55.75 -52.63 26.16
CA SER A 314 55.88 -53.36 27.43
C SER A 314 56.68 -54.65 27.29
N LEU A 315 56.77 -55.23 26.09
CA LEU A 315 57.75 -56.29 25.78
C LEU A 315 59.17 -55.71 25.67
N ALA A 316 59.31 -54.51 25.11
CA ALA A 316 60.56 -53.75 25.09
C ALA A 316 60.92 -53.20 26.48
N ALA A 317 59.92 -52.80 27.26
CA ALA A 317 60.07 -52.28 28.61
C ALA A 317 60.30 -53.41 29.60
N ALA A 318 59.72 -54.60 29.46
CA ALA A 318 60.11 -55.77 30.27
C ALA A 318 61.60 -56.11 30.07
N ARG A 319 62.15 -55.85 28.87
CA ARG A 319 63.59 -55.94 28.58
C ARG A 319 64.42 -54.80 29.18
N THR A 320 63.86 -53.61 29.41
CA THR A 320 64.55 -52.48 30.10
C THR A 320 64.26 -52.40 31.61
N THR A 321 63.18 -52.98 32.11
CA THR A 321 62.80 -53.02 33.54
C THR A 321 63.60 -54.10 34.27
N GLN A 322 64.14 -55.09 33.54
CA GLN A 322 65.25 -55.91 34.02
C GLN A 322 66.54 -55.07 34.21
N SER A 323 66.73 -53.95 33.50
CA SER A 323 67.90 -53.07 33.66
C SER A 323 67.67 -51.85 34.57
N LEU A 324 66.41 -51.47 34.85
CA LEU A 324 66.05 -50.26 35.62
C LEU A 324 65.52 -50.52 37.06
N SER A 325 65.39 -51.79 37.48
CA SER A 325 65.23 -52.20 38.89
C SER A 325 66.35 -51.64 39.82
N VAL A 326 67.44 -51.16 39.21
CA VAL A 326 68.57 -50.48 39.88
C VAL A 326 68.34 -48.97 40.07
N GLY A 327 67.48 -48.30 39.30
CA GLY A 327 67.31 -46.83 39.34
C GLY A 327 66.18 -46.31 40.24
N GLN A 328 65.22 -47.16 40.62
CA GLN A 328 64.03 -46.74 41.37
C GLN A 328 64.26 -46.47 42.87
N LYS A 329 65.46 -46.75 43.41
CA LYS A 329 65.81 -46.34 44.77
C LYS A 329 66.25 -44.87 44.87
N ASP A 330 66.64 -44.24 43.75
CA ASP A 330 67.20 -42.88 43.76
C ASP A 330 66.17 -41.76 43.57
N ALA A 331 64.98 -42.06 43.02
CA ALA A 331 63.93 -41.06 42.83
C ALA A 331 63.05 -40.83 44.09
N MET A 332 63.00 -41.80 45.01
CA MET A 332 62.25 -41.68 46.28
C MET A 332 62.83 -40.56 47.18
N ILE A 333 64.09 -40.18 46.95
CA ILE A 333 64.80 -39.08 47.64
C ILE A 333 64.37 -37.70 47.11
N GLY A 334 63.84 -37.59 45.88
CA GLY A 334 63.40 -36.32 45.29
C GLY A 334 62.02 -35.85 45.78
N SER A 335 61.09 -36.80 45.97
CA SER A 335 59.70 -36.53 46.37
C SER A 335 59.58 -35.93 47.78
N LEU A 336 60.44 -36.36 48.71
CA LEU A 336 60.43 -35.85 50.09
C LEU A 336 60.95 -34.40 50.21
N ARG A 337 61.70 -33.91 49.21
CA ARG A 337 62.23 -32.53 49.21
C ARG A 337 61.25 -31.49 48.65
N GLN A 338 60.28 -31.91 47.85
CA GLN A 338 59.34 -30.99 47.19
C GLN A 338 58.09 -30.70 48.04
N GLN A 339 57.75 -31.59 48.97
CA GLN A 339 56.63 -31.42 49.91
C GLN A 339 56.91 -30.40 51.03
N LEU A 340 58.19 -30.07 51.29
CA LEU A 340 58.60 -29.09 52.31
C LEU A 340 58.42 -27.62 51.85
N ALA A 341 58.56 -27.35 50.54
CA ALA A 341 58.55 -25.99 49.97
C ALA A 341 57.16 -25.46 49.57
N ALA A 342 56.10 -26.29 49.70
CA ALA A 342 54.73 -25.88 49.43
C ALA A 342 54.01 -25.39 50.70
N ALA A 343 54.31 -26.00 51.86
CA ALA A 343 53.72 -25.63 53.15
C ALA A 343 54.11 -24.21 53.63
N GLU A 344 55.25 -23.67 53.19
CA GLU A 344 55.74 -22.35 53.57
C GLU A 344 55.03 -21.18 52.85
N ARG A 345 54.36 -21.45 51.72
CA ARG A 345 53.64 -20.41 50.94
C ARG A 345 52.25 -20.08 51.50
N ASP A 346 51.61 -21.01 52.19
CA ASP A 346 50.23 -20.83 52.68
C ASP A 346 50.16 -19.97 53.96
N CYS A 347 51.25 -19.87 54.74
CA CYS A 347 51.29 -19.02 55.94
C CYS A 347 51.37 -17.51 55.67
N GLN A 348 51.80 -17.09 54.47
CA GLN A 348 51.98 -15.66 54.16
C GLN A 348 50.69 -14.99 53.62
N SER A 349 49.75 -15.76 53.08
CA SER A 349 48.50 -15.23 52.51
C SER A 349 47.51 -14.77 53.60
N LEU A 350 47.39 -15.50 54.70
CA LEU A 350 46.41 -15.24 55.76
C LEU A 350 46.68 -13.95 56.56
N THR A 351 47.83 -13.31 56.37
CA THR A 351 48.16 -12.03 57.02
C THR A 351 47.53 -10.84 56.28
N ARG A 352 47.20 -10.96 54.98
CA ARG A 352 46.56 -9.90 54.18
C ARG A 352 45.08 -9.72 54.51
N ASP A 353 44.36 -10.81 54.76
CA ASP A 353 42.90 -10.77 54.98
C ASP A 353 42.50 -10.06 56.28
N ARG A 354 43.44 -9.94 57.23
CA ARG A 354 43.22 -9.20 58.48
C ARG A 354 43.09 -7.70 58.27
N ASP A 355 43.82 -7.12 57.32
CA ASP A 355 43.90 -5.67 57.14
C ASP A 355 42.67 -5.10 56.41
N GLU A 356 41.94 -5.93 55.65
CA GLU A 356 40.68 -5.54 54.97
C GLU A 356 39.52 -5.31 55.96
N THR A 357 39.51 -6.00 57.10
CA THR A 357 38.44 -5.85 58.10
C THR A 357 38.48 -4.50 58.85
N VAL A 358 39.64 -3.84 58.88
CA VAL A 358 39.81 -2.53 59.53
C VAL A 358 39.11 -1.40 58.75
N VAL A 359 39.02 -1.52 57.42
CA VAL A 359 38.36 -0.55 56.53
C VAL A 359 36.83 -0.57 56.73
N ALA A 360 36.25 -1.74 56.99
CA ALA A 360 34.81 -1.88 57.23
C ALA A 360 34.32 -1.14 58.49
N HIS A 361 35.18 -1.00 59.51
CA HIS A 361 34.84 -0.27 60.74
C HIS A 361 34.84 1.25 60.59
N GLN A 362 35.50 1.81 59.57
CA GLN A 362 35.50 3.25 59.30
C GLN A 362 34.19 3.72 58.64
N SER A 363 33.52 2.86 57.86
CA SER A 363 32.20 3.13 57.25
C SER A 363 31.11 3.39 58.31
N ARG A 364 31.12 2.61 59.39
CA ARG A 364 30.15 2.68 60.49
C ARG A 364 30.17 4.00 61.28
N ILE A 365 31.26 4.77 61.20
CA ILE A 365 31.40 6.06 61.87
C ILE A 365 30.67 7.18 61.11
N ALA A 366 30.54 7.06 59.77
CA ALA A 366 29.82 8.03 58.95
C ALA A 366 28.30 7.99 59.18
N ASP A 367 27.73 6.80 59.38
CA ASP A 367 26.28 6.62 59.61
C ASP A 367 25.80 7.24 60.93
N LEU A 368 26.66 7.26 61.95
CA LEU A 368 26.34 7.85 63.26
C LEU A 368 26.31 9.39 63.21
N GLN A 369 27.01 10.03 62.26
CA GLN A 369 27.02 11.48 62.10
C GLN A 369 25.74 12.00 61.42
N ALA A 370 25.14 11.23 60.51
CA ALA A 370 23.88 11.58 59.84
C ALA A 370 22.66 11.57 60.80
N ALA A 371 22.63 10.63 61.76
CA ALA A 371 21.56 10.51 62.74
C ALA A 371 21.52 11.67 63.76
N PHE A 372 22.63 12.40 63.95
CA PHE A 372 22.72 13.51 64.89
C PHE A 372 22.19 14.83 64.29
N GLN A 373 22.38 15.04 62.98
CA GLN A 373 21.87 16.23 62.27
C GLN A 373 20.34 16.25 62.17
N GLN A 374 19.71 15.08 62.09
CA GLN A 374 18.24 14.95 62.03
C GLN A 374 17.54 15.31 63.35
N LYS A 375 18.22 15.15 64.50
CA LYS A 375 17.69 15.52 65.83
C LYS A 375 17.79 17.01 66.13
N LEU A 376 18.74 17.72 65.49
CA LEU A 376 18.92 19.17 65.61
C LEU A 376 17.84 19.97 64.85
N ALA A 377 17.32 19.43 63.74
CA ALA A 377 16.26 20.08 62.95
C ALA A 377 14.87 20.03 63.64
N ALA A 378 14.58 18.98 64.41
CA ALA A 378 13.31 18.83 65.13
C ALA A 378 13.16 19.78 66.34
N ALA A 379 14.26 20.08 67.05
CA ALA A 379 14.24 20.94 68.23
C ALA A 379 14.08 22.45 67.91
N VAL A 380 14.42 22.89 66.68
CA VAL A 380 14.28 24.29 66.25
C VAL A 380 12.85 24.62 65.80
N ALA A 381 12.07 23.63 65.34
CA ALA A 381 10.69 23.83 64.89
C ALA A 381 9.67 24.01 66.06
N GLU A 382 9.98 23.49 67.24
CA GLU A 382 9.07 23.48 68.40
C GLU A 382 9.17 24.77 69.25
N SER A 383 10.29 25.49 69.19
CA SER A 383 10.50 26.79 69.87
C SER A 383 9.95 27.99 69.07
N ASP A 384 9.82 27.87 67.75
CA ASP A 384 9.40 28.96 66.85
C ASP A 384 7.86 29.07 66.73
N THR A 385 7.15 28.01 67.14
CA THR A 385 5.67 27.94 67.14
C THR A 385 5.05 28.46 68.44
N GLN A 386 5.71 28.31 69.59
CA GLN A 386 5.22 28.83 70.88
C GLN A 386 5.44 30.35 71.06
N TRP A 387 6.45 30.95 70.43
CA TRP A 387 6.69 32.40 70.54
C TRP A 387 5.77 33.24 69.61
N ARG A 388 5.38 32.70 68.44
CA ARG A 388 4.46 33.37 67.51
C ARG A 388 3.02 33.43 68.04
N ALA A 389 2.55 32.37 68.72
CA ALA A 389 1.21 32.30 69.28
C ALA A 389 0.94 33.30 70.43
N GLN A 390 1.97 33.68 71.20
CA GLN A 390 1.82 34.59 72.35
C GLN A 390 1.95 36.08 71.96
N CYS A 391 2.68 36.40 70.88
CA CYS A 391 2.73 37.76 70.29
C CYS A 391 1.49 38.09 69.44
N GLU A 392 0.92 37.12 68.72
CA GLU A 392 -0.29 37.33 67.91
C GLU A 392 -1.51 37.70 68.77
N MET A 393 -1.66 37.10 69.96
CA MET A 393 -2.83 37.31 70.81
C MET A 393 -2.97 38.75 71.39
N GLN A 394 -1.85 39.41 71.71
CA GLN A 394 -1.87 40.76 72.30
C GLN A 394 -1.89 41.88 71.25
N VAL A 395 -1.35 41.63 70.05
CA VAL A 395 -1.45 42.54 68.91
C VAL A 395 -2.85 42.48 68.27
N ASP A 396 -3.50 41.31 68.31
CA ASP A 396 -4.84 41.12 67.78
C ASP A 396 -5.94 41.78 68.63
N ALA A 397 -5.81 41.82 69.96
CA ALA A 397 -6.80 42.47 70.82
C ALA A 397 -6.81 44.01 70.62
N ALA A 398 -5.62 44.62 70.52
CA ALA A 398 -5.48 46.07 70.31
C ALA A 398 -5.75 46.51 68.85
N ARG A 399 -5.49 45.64 67.86
CA ARG A 399 -5.87 45.87 66.45
C ARG A 399 -7.37 45.71 66.21
N ARG A 400 -8.10 44.87 66.95
CA ARG A 400 -9.54 44.65 66.73
C ARG A 400 -10.39 45.87 67.12
N GLU A 401 -10.04 46.58 68.19
CA GLU A 401 -10.82 47.74 68.67
C GLU A 401 -10.53 49.02 67.87
N THR A 402 -9.27 49.26 67.47
CA THR A 402 -8.91 50.40 66.62
C THR A 402 -9.29 50.20 65.15
N ALA A 403 -9.18 48.97 64.63
CA ALA A 403 -9.65 48.67 63.28
C ALA A 403 -11.18 48.55 63.20
N HIS A 404 -11.94 48.31 64.26
CA HIS A 404 -13.41 48.37 64.19
C HIS A 404 -13.89 49.83 63.95
N ALA A 405 -13.39 50.78 64.73
CA ALA A 405 -13.76 52.20 64.60
C ALA A 405 -13.29 52.83 63.28
N VAL A 406 -12.07 52.50 62.81
CA VAL A 406 -11.56 52.97 61.51
C VAL A 406 -12.26 52.27 60.33
N ARG A 407 -12.59 50.98 60.44
CA ARG A 407 -13.36 50.28 59.40
C ARG A 407 -14.79 50.75 59.31
N GLU A 408 -15.42 51.21 60.38
CA GLU A 408 -16.80 51.69 60.30
C GLU A 408 -16.88 53.08 59.64
N CYS A 409 -15.93 53.97 59.92
CA CYS A 409 -15.81 55.25 59.24
C CYS A 409 -15.30 55.11 57.78
N GLN A 410 -14.34 54.22 57.52
CA GLN A 410 -13.88 53.94 56.15
C GLN A 410 -14.90 53.13 55.35
N ARG A 411 -15.70 52.25 55.96
CA ARG A 411 -16.79 51.52 55.27
C ARG A 411 -17.87 52.47 54.79
N LEU A 412 -18.24 53.48 55.58
CA LEU A 412 -19.27 54.43 55.18
C LEU A 412 -18.79 55.39 54.08
N MET A 413 -17.53 55.86 54.13
CA MET A 413 -16.97 56.68 53.05
C MET A 413 -16.64 55.87 51.79
N ALA A 414 -16.08 54.66 51.95
CA ALA A 414 -15.82 53.76 50.84
C ALA A 414 -17.11 53.16 50.26
N GLN A 415 -18.23 53.06 50.98
CA GLN A 415 -19.51 52.66 50.38
C GLN A 415 -20.07 53.76 49.48
N VAL A 416 -19.91 55.03 49.86
CA VAL A 416 -20.33 56.16 49.03
C VAL A 416 -19.43 56.29 47.79
N GLU A 417 -18.11 56.21 47.97
CA GLU A 417 -17.15 56.27 46.87
C GLU A 417 -17.15 55.00 46.01
N ALA A 418 -17.39 53.81 46.57
CA ALA A 418 -17.50 52.57 45.81
C ALA A 418 -18.81 52.50 45.03
N VAL A 419 -19.94 53.00 45.53
CA VAL A 419 -21.17 53.07 44.73
C VAL A 419 -21.01 54.07 43.59
N GLU A 420 -20.36 55.22 43.83
CA GLU A 420 -20.12 56.21 42.79
C GLU A 420 -19.06 55.77 41.76
N LYS A 421 -17.99 55.11 42.23
CA LYS A 421 -16.93 54.53 41.40
C LYS A 421 -17.41 53.28 40.68
N GLU A 422 -18.17 52.38 41.30
CA GLU A 422 -18.81 51.25 40.61
C GLU A 422 -19.85 51.72 39.60
N ALA A 423 -20.64 52.77 39.87
CA ALA A 423 -21.55 53.28 38.87
C ALA A 423 -20.80 53.84 37.65
N LYS A 424 -19.71 54.60 37.88
CA LYS A 424 -18.87 55.16 36.81
C LYS A 424 -18.03 54.10 36.09
N GLU A 425 -17.52 53.10 36.81
CA GLU A 425 -16.74 51.99 36.26
C GLU A 425 -17.63 50.94 35.62
N ARG A 426 -18.85 50.66 36.09
CA ARG A 426 -19.82 49.82 35.37
C ARG A 426 -20.24 50.49 34.08
N VAL A 427 -20.51 51.80 34.08
CA VAL A 427 -20.85 52.52 32.84
C VAL A 427 -19.63 52.57 31.90
N ARG A 428 -18.41 52.82 32.40
CA ARG A 428 -17.19 52.80 31.56
C ARG A 428 -16.79 51.40 31.10
N ALA A 429 -16.97 50.38 31.94
CA ALA A 429 -16.68 48.99 31.62
C ALA A 429 -17.73 48.40 30.68
N GLU A 430 -18.99 48.85 30.77
CA GLU A 430 -20.04 48.45 29.84
C GLU A 430 -19.87 49.17 28.50
N ILE A 431 -19.51 50.46 28.50
CA ILE A 431 -19.12 51.16 27.28
C ILE A 431 -17.88 50.49 26.66
N ALA A 432 -16.86 50.17 27.47
CA ALA A 432 -15.66 49.48 27.01
C ALA A 432 -15.94 48.05 26.54
N ARG A 433 -16.85 47.31 27.20
CA ARG A 433 -17.31 45.99 26.76
C ARG A 433 -18.07 46.08 25.47
N VAL A 434 -18.97 47.04 25.31
CA VAL A 434 -19.75 47.23 24.08
C VAL A 434 -18.83 47.66 22.93
N THR A 435 -17.84 48.52 23.16
CA THR A 435 -16.83 48.85 22.14
C THR A 435 -15.92 47.66 21.84
N LYS A 436 -15.51 46.88 22.85
CA LYS A 436 -14.68 45.68 22.68
C LYS A 436 -15.44 44.58 21.96
N VAL A 437 -16.71 44.34 22.27
CA VAL A 437 -17.61 43.41 21.55
C VAL A 437 -17.86 43.91 20.13
N GLY A 438 -17.94 45.23 19.92
CA GLY A 438 -18.00 45.82 18.58
C GLY A 438 -16.72 45.65 17.77
N GLU A 439 -15.55 45.74 18.41
CA GLU A 439 -14.24 45.51 17.78
C GLU A 439 -13.96 44.02 17.54
N GLU A 440 -14.29 43.16 18.50
CA GLU A 440 -14.27 41.70 18.38
C GLU A 440 -15.26 41.24 17.30
N GLY A 441 -16.43 41.88 17.19
CA GLY A 441 -17.38 41.65 16.11
C GLY A 441 -16.83 42.07 14.75
N ARG A 442 -16.18 43.24 14.66
CA ARG A 442 -15.51 43.68 13.42
C ARG A 442 -14.32 42.80 13.05
N GLU A 443 -13.55 42.33 14.03
CA GLU A 443 -12.44 41.42 13.83
C GLU A 443 -12.92 40.01 13.48
N ALA A 444 -14.01 39.54 14.08
CA ALA A 444 -14.68 38.29 13.73
C ALA A 444 -15.23 38.35 12.31
N VAL A 445 -15.82 39.47 11.88
CA VAL A 445 -16.23 39.68 10.49
C VAL A 445 -15.03 39.68 9.55
N ARG A 446 -13.91 40.34 9.90
CA ARG A 446 -12.67 40.28 9.08
C ARG A 446 -12.09 38.86 9.01
N LYS A 447 -12.12 38.11 10.11
CA LYS A 447 -11.69 36.70 10.19
C LYS A 447 -12.61 35.80 9.39
N LEU A 448 -13.92 36.02 9.42
CA LEU A 448 -14.90 35.32 8.59
C LEU A 448 -14.69 35.63 7.11
N SER A 449 -14.51 36.90 6.72
CA SER A 449 -14.21 37.26 5.33
C SER A 449 -12.82 36.79 4.85
N ALA A 450 -11.88 36.55 5.75
CA ALA A 450 -10.61 35.89 5.43
C ALA A 450 -10.80 34.37 5.29
N ALA A 451 -11.57 33.76 6.18
CA ALA A 451 -11.92 32.34 6.12
C ALA A 451 -12.76 32.01 4.88
N GLU A 452 -13.66 32.89 4.45
CA GLU A 452 -14.43 32.75 3.20
C GLU A 452 -13.52 32.80 1.98
N ARG A 453 -12.48 33.66 1.99
CA ARG A 453 -11.47 33.71 0.92
C ARG A 453 -10.60 32.46 0.88
N GLU A 454 -10.16 31.97 2.04
CA GLU A 454 -9.44 30.70 2.15
C GLU A 454 -10.32 29.50 1.78
N LEU A 455 -11.62 29.52 2.11
CA LEU A 455 -12.57 28.49 1.71
C LEU A 455 -12.81 28.52 0.19
N ALA A 456 -12.90 29.71 -0.41
CA ALA A 456 -12.99 29.87 -1.87
C ALA A 456 -11.72 29.36 -2.57
N LYS A 457 -10.54 29.64 -2.00
CA LYS A 457 -9.26 29.12 -2.48
C LYS A 457 -9.18 27.59 -2.35
N ALA A 458 -9.57 27.04 -1.21
CA ALA A 458 -9.62 25.60 -0.99
C ALA A 458 -10.61 24.90 -1.94
N ARG A 459 -11.76 25.52 -2.24
CA ARG A 459 -12.71 25.03 -3.25
C ARG A 459 -12.12 25.05 -4.65
N HIS A 460 -11.36 26.09 -5.00
CA HIS A 460 -10.65 26.17 -6.27
C HIS A 460 -9.56 25.10 -6.39
N ASP A 461 -8.74 24.93 -5.35
CA ASP A 461 -7.68 23.93 -5.29
C ASP A 461 -8.27 22.50 -5.34
N LEU A 462 -9.38 22.26 -4.66
CA LEU A 462 -10.11 20.98 -4.73
C LEU A 462 -10.63 20.70 -6.14
N ALA A 463 -11.18 21.71 -6.84
CA ALA A 463 -11.60 21.56 -8.23
C ALA A 463 -10.42 21.25 -9.16
N GLN A 464 -9.26 21.90 -8.96
CA GLN A 464 -8.04 21.58 -9.70
C GLN A 464 -7.56 20.15 -9.45
N LEU A 465 -7.57 19.70 -8.19
CA LEU A 465 -7.19 18.32 -7.84
C LEU A 465 -8.16 17.30 -8.44
N GLN A 466 -9.47 17.56 -8.45
CA GLN A 466 -10.45 16.72 -9.12
C GLN A 466 -10.22 16.64 -10.64
N THR A 467 -9.80 17.74 -11.25
CA THR A 467 -9.48 17.77 -12.69
C THR A 467 -8.24 16.91 -12.97
N ARG A 468 -7.17 17.09 -12.19
CA ARG A 468 -5.96 16.25 -12.30
C ARG A 468 -6.23 14.77 -12.02
N ALA A 469 -7.11 14.46 -11.07
CA ALA A 469 -7.52 13.09 -10.78
C ALA A 469 -8.18 12.44 -12.01
N ARG A 470 -9.09 13.15 -12.70
CA ARG A 470 -9.70 12.67 -13.95
C ARG A 470 -8.67 12.50 -15.07
N ASP A 471 -7.70 13.40 -15.18
CA ASP A 471 -6.62 13.27 -16.17
C ASP A 471 -5.73 12.05 -15.89
N HIS A 472 -5.44 11.78 -14.62
CA HIS A 472 -4.72 10.58 -14.20
C HIS A 472 -5.53 9.31 -14.44
N GLU A 473 -6.83 9.30 -14.13
CA GLU A 473 -7.73 8.18 -14.45
C GLU A 473 -7.77 7.89 -15.95
N SER A 474 -7.85 8.92 -16.79
CA SER A 474 -7.78 8.80 -18.25
C SER A 474 -6.43 8.23 -18.71
N THR A 475 -5.33 8.68 -18.10
CA THR A 475 -3.99 8.18 -18.40
C THR A 475 -3.83 6.72 -18.00
N ILE A 476 -4.32 6.34 -16.82
CA ILE A 476 -4.32 4.95 -16.34
C ILE A 476 -5.13 4.07 -17.29
N ALA A 477 -6.35 4.48 -17.66
CA ALA A 477 -7.18 3.72 -18.60
C ALA A 477 -6.48 3.53 -19.96
N SER A 478 -5.80 4.56 -20.47
CA SER A 478 -5.02 4.51 -21.71
C SER A 478 -3.84 3.54 -21.61
N LEU A 479 -3.09 3.58 -20.50
CA LEU A 479 -1.97 2.67 -20.24
C LEU A 479 -2.44 1.23 -20.06
N THR A 480 -3.54 0.99 -19.36
CA THR A 480 -4.15 -0.34 -19.21
C THR A 480 -4.55 -0.90 -20.57
N ALA A 481 -5.19 -0.10 -21.43
CA ALA A 481 -5.52 -0.52 -22.80
C ALA A 481 -4.29 -0.75 -23.67
N ALA A 482 -3.19 -0.04 -23.44
CA ALA A 482 -1.91 -0.31 -24.12
C ALA A 482 -1.27 -1.62 -23.66
N LEU A 483 -1.29 -1.91 -22.34
CA LEU A 483 -0.79 -3.16 -21.77
C LEU A 483 -1.59 -4.36 -22.28
N GLN A 484 -2.92 -4.30 -22.29
CA GLN A 484 -3.76 -5.38 -22.83
C GLN A 484 -3.49 -5.63 -24.32
N ARG A 485 -3.23 -4.58 -25.11
CA ARG A 485 -2.82 -4.72 -26.51
C ARG A 485 -1.46 -5.40 -26.64
N HIS A 486 -0.53 -5.09 -25.75
CA HIS A 486 0.80 -5.72 -25.72
C HIS A 486 0.75 -7.18 -25.29
N GLU A 487 -0.05 -7.50 -24.27
CA GLU A 487 -0.27 -8.88 -23.81
C GLU A 487 -0.93 -9.72 -24.91
N THR A 488 -1.96 -9.21 -25.56
CA THR A 488 -2.61 -9.91 -26.67
C THR A 488 -1.68 -10.14 -27.86
N THR A 489 -0.81 -9.17 -28.20
CA THR A 489 0.21 -9.38 -29.24
C THR A 489 1.31 -10.35 -28.80
N ALA A 490 1.72 -10.32 -27.53
CA ALA A 490 2.70 -11.27 -27.00
C ALA A 490 2.14 -12.70 -27.01
N SER A 491 0.92 -12.91 -26.51
CA SER A 491 0.25 -14.22 -26.55
C SER A 491 0.05 -14.72 -27.98
N GLN A 492 -0.27 -13.84 -28.94
CA GLN A 492 -0.32 -14.22 -30.36
C GLN A 492 1.05 -14.65 -30.89
N ARG A 493 2.13 -13.94 -30.54
CA ARG A 493 3.50 -14.32 -30.92
C ARG A 493 3.90 -15.67 -30.34
N ASP A 494 3.59 -15.93 -29.08
CA ASP A 494 3.89 -17.20 -28.43
C ASP A 494 3.10 -18.36 -29.04
N LEU A 495 1.83 -18.14 -29.39
CA LEU A 495 1.03 -19.12 -30.12
C LEU A 495 1.60 -19.40 -31.52
N THR A 496 2.07 -18.37 -32.23
CA THR A 496 2.72 -18.57 -33.54
C THR A 496 4.05 -19.30 -33.41
N ALA A 497 4.89 -18.94 -32.44
CA ALA A 497 6.16 -19.62 -32.18
C ALA A 497 5.95 -21.07 -31.75
N SER A 498 4.95 -21.35 -30.92
CA SER A 498 4.58 -22.71 -30.53
C SER A 498 4.08 -23.53 -31.71
N ARG A 499 3.31 -22.92 -32.63
CA ARG A 499 2.84 -23.57 -33.85
C ARG A 499 4.00 -23.88 -34.78
N ASP A 500 4.92 -22.94 -34.97
CA ASP A 500 6.11 -23.12 -35.80
C ASP A 500 7.01 -24.21 -35.22
N ALA A 501 7.24 -24.22 -33.90
CA ALA A 501 7.99 -25.27 -33.22
C ALA A 501 7.33 -26.65 -33.37
N ALA A 502 5.99 -26.73 -33.28
CA ALA A 502 5.26 -27.98 -33.50
C ALA A 502 5.39 -28.47 -34.96
N THR A 503 5.34 -27.56 -35.94
CA THR A 503 5.55 -27.92 -37.34
C THR A 503 6.99 -28.38 -37.60
N GLN A 504 7.98 -27.74 -36.96
CA GLN A 504 9.38 -28.14 -37.05
C GLN A 504 9.59 -29.53 -36.44
N TYR A 505 9.03 -29.79 -35.27
CA TYR A 505 9.08 -31.11 -34.64
C TYR A 505 8.44 -32.20 -35.52
N GLN A 506 7.33 -31.89 -36.20
CA GLN A 506 6.72 -32.82 -37.16
C GLN A 506 7.62 -33.11 -38.36
N ARG A 507 8.31 -32.09 -38.90
CA ARG A 507 9.29 -32.27 -39.99
C ARG A 507 10.46 -33.11 -39.55
N ASP A 508 11.03 -32.82 -38.38
CA ASP A 508 12.15 -33.57 -37.82
C ASP A 508 11.75 -35.02 -37.57
N ARG A 509 10.57 -35.26 -37.00
CA ARG A 509 10.02 -36.61 -36.80
C ARG A 509 9.84 -37.36 -38.12
N ALA A 510 9.37 -36.70 -39.17
CA ALA A 510 9.24 -37.30 -40.50
C ALA A 510 10.62 -37.62 -41.10
N ALA A 511 11.60 -36.73 -40.94
CA ALA A 511 12.98 -36.95 -41.38
C ALA A 511 13.63 -38.12 -40.64
N TRP A 512 13.44 -38.22 -39.33
CA TRP A 512 13.91 -39.35 -38.52
C TRP A 512 13.24 -40.68 -38.92
N ALA A 513 11.93 -40.67 -39.20
CA ALA A 513 11.23 -41.84 -39.70
C ALA A 513 11.80 -42.29 -41.05
N ALA A 514 12.04 -41.36 -41.98
CA ALA A 514 12.64 -41.65 -43.28
C ALA A 514 14.09 -42.18 -43.16
N ALA A 515 14.89 -41.60 -42.26
CA ALA A 515 16.26 -42.07 -41.99
C ALA A 515 16.26 -43.49 -41.40
N ARG A 516 15.33 -43.77 -40.49
CA ARG A 516 15.15 -45.11 -39.92
C ARG A 516 14.77 -46.13 -40.98
N THR A 517 13.82 -45.83 -41.87
CA THR A 517 13.44 -46.74 -42.95
C THR A 517 14.60 -46.98 -43.91
N ALA A 518 15.40 -45.95 -44.22
CA ALA A 518 16.59 -46.11 -45.06
C ALA A 518 17.63 -47.05 -44.41
N LEU A 519 17.87 -46.92 -43.11
CA LEU A 519 18.78 -47.81 -42.38
C LEU A 519 18.25 -49.25 -42.29
N GLU A 520 16.93 -49.43 -42.12
CA GLU A 520 16.29 -50.75 -42.14
C GLU A 520 16.44 -51.42 -43.52
N GLU A 521 16.28 -50.66 -44.61
CA GLU A 521 16.55 -51.12 -45.97
C GLU A 521 18.03 -51.49 -46.19
N GLU A 522 18.97 -50.67 -45.70
CA GLU A 522 20.41 -50.97 -45.78
C GLU A 522 20.77 -52.24 -45.01
N LEU A 523 20.23 -52.41 -43.79
CA LEU A 523 20.40 -53.63 -43.01
C LEU A 523 19.82 -54.85 -43.71
N GLN A 524 18.68 -54.71 -44.39
CA GLN A 524 18.09 -55.80 -45.16
C GLN A 524 18.98 -56.20 -46.33
N VAL A 525 19.50 -55.22 -47.08
CA VAL A 525 20.46 -55.47 -48.16
C VAL A 525 21.74 -56.14 -47.65
N LEU A 526 22.25 -55.73 -46.48
CA LEU A 526 23.40 -56.38 -45.83
C LEU A 526 23.09 -57.83 -45.44
N LYS A 527 21.93 -58.09 -44.84
CA LYS A 527 21.49 -59.45 -44.50
C LYS A 527 21.41 -60.34 -45.75
N ASP A 528 20.84 -59.83 -46.84
CA ASP A 528 20.71 -60.58 -48.07
C ASP A 528 22.07 -60.80 -48.76
N THR A 529 22.98 -59.83 -48.66
CA THR A 529 24.38 -60.00 -49.11
C THR A 529 25.08 -61.11 -48.31
N ILE A 530 24.97 -61.10 -46.98
CA ILE A 530 25.56 -62.13 -46.12
C ILE A 530 24.95 -63.50 -46.43
N ARG A 531 23.62 -63.60 -46.61
CA ARG A 531 22.97 -64.85 -47.02
C ARG A 531 23.52 -65.37 -48.35
N HIS A 532 23.71 -64.48 -49.32
CA HIS A 532 24.28 -64.85 -50.60
C HIS A 532 25.74 -65.32 -50.48
N GLU A 533 26.59 -64.59 -49.76
CA GLU A 533 27.99 -64.99 -49.51
C GLU A 533 28.07 -66.33 -48.75
N CYS A 534 27.17 -66.57 -47.78
CA CYS A 534 27.08 -67.85 -47.09
C CYS A 534 26.64 -68.98 -48.03
N ALA A 535 25.64 -68.73 -48.90
CA ALA A 535 25.20 -69.71 -49.89
C ALA A 535 26.32 -70.03 -50.91
N GLU A 536 27.08 -69.02 -51.35
CA GLU A 536 28.26 -69.21 -52.20
C GLU A 536 29.34 -70.03 -51.48
N ARG A 537 29.63 -69.75 -50.21
CA ARG A 537 30.59 -70.53 -49.42
C ARG A 537 30.15 -71.97 -49.24
N VAL A 538 28.86 -72.23 -48.95
CA VAL A 538 28.32 -73.59 -48.85
C VAL A 538 28.47 -74.31 -50.18
N ALA A 539 28.10 -73.68 -51.29
CA ALA A 539 28.27 -74.27 -52.62
C ALA A 539 29.74 -74.56 -52.97
N LEU A 540 30.68 -73.69 -52.56
CA LEU A 540 32.12 -73.93 -52.74
C LEU A 540 32.62 -75.08 -51.84
N VAL A 541 32.11 -75.22 -50.62
CA VAL A 541 32.42 -76.36 -49.74
C VAL A 541 31.89 -77.66 -50.34
N GLU A 542 30.65 -77.68 -50.84
CA GLU A 542 30.08 -78.83 -51.54
C GLU A 542 30.91 -79.22 -52.78
N GLN A 543 31.38 -78.23 -53.56
CA GLN A 543 32.28 -78.48 -54.69
C GLN A 543 33.64 -79.05 -54.24
N LEU A 544 34.21 -78.54 -53.14
CA LEU A 544 35.47 -79.06 -52.59
C LEU A 544 35.31 -80.49 -52.07
N ASP A 545 34.20 -80.81 -51.42
CA ASP A 545 33.92 -82.15 -50.93
C ASP A 545 33.66 -83.12 -52.08
N ALA A 546 32.95 -82.70 -53.14
CA ALA A 546 32.82 -83.49 -54.37
C ALA A 546 34.18 -83.77 -55.04
N LEU A 547 35.07 -82.78 -55.09
CA LEU A 547 36.44 -82.95 -55.61
C LEU A 547 37.29 -83.88 -54.72
N LYS A 548 37.13 -83.81 -53.39
CA LYS A 548 37.80 -84.74 -52.46
C LYS A 548 37.26 -86.16 -52.63
N GLU A 549 35.96 -86.35 -52.75
CA GLU A 549 35.36 -87.65 -53.04
C GLU A 549 35.85 -88.21 -54.38
N GLU A 550 36.02 -87.36 -55.40
CA GLU A 550 36.59 -87.75 -56.69
C GLU A 550 38.09 -88.08 -56.57
N SER A 551 38.86 -87.36 -55.75
CA SER A 551 40.26 -87.68 -55.43
C SER A 551 40.38 -89.01 -54.69
N VAL A 552 39.52 -89.25 -53.69
CA VAL A 552 39.47 -90.52 -52.94
C VAL A 552 39.04 -91.66 -53.86
N ARG A 553 38.12 -91.45 -54.81
CA ARG A 553 37.75 -92.44 -55.85
C ARG A 553 38.89 -92.71 -56.84
N ARG A 554 39.70 -91.71 -57.19
CA ARG A 554 40.91 -91.90 -58.02
C ARG A 554 42.01 -92.63 -57.26
N GLU A 555 42.22 -92.33 -55.98
CA GLU A 555 43.20 -93.01 -55.13
C GLU A 555 42.79 -94.45 -54.76
N SER A 556 41.49 -94.78 -54.77
CA SER A 556 40.98 -96.14 -54.56
C SER A 556 40.81 -96.96 -55.85
N ALA A 557 40.94 -96.33 -57.03
CA ALA A 557 40.96 -97.02 -58.34
C ALA A 557 42.38 -97.31 -58.86
N ASP A 558 43.43 -96.86 -58.16
CA ASP A 558 44.83 -96.95 -58.61
C ASP A 558 45.78 -97.56 -57.55
N SER A 559 45.25 -98.36 -56.61
CA SER A 559 46.04 -99.14 -55.65
C SER A 559 45.90 -100.64 -55.91
N GLY A 560 46.38 -101.06 -57.08
CA GLY A 560 46.44 -102.46 -57.46
C GLY A 560 47.20 -102.65 -58.77
N LEU A 561 48.54 -102.54 -58.73
CA LEU A 561 49.53 -103.41 -59.41
C LEU A 561 50.97 -102.82 -59.35
N ASN A 562 51.85 -103.63 -58.77
CA ASN A 562 53.26 -103.91 -59.10
C ASN A 562 54.45 -102.93 -58.89
N GLU A 563 55.37 -103.45 -58.05
CA GLU A 563 56.79 -103.81 -58.30
C GLU A 563 57.85 -102.77 -58.71
N ASP A 564 58.90 -102.74 -57.88
CA ASP A 564 60.34 -102.68 -58.17
C ASP A 564 60.86 -101.90 -59.39
N ARG A 565 61.83 -101.00 -59.08
CA ARG A 565 63.20 -100.91 -59.66
C ARG A 565 63.64 -99.48 -60.01
N ALA A 566 64.74 -99.08 -59.37
CA ALA A 566 65.83 -98.20 -59.80
C ALA A 566 65.54 -96.81 -60.44
N THR A 567 66.07 -95.77 -59.78
CA THR A 567 66.60 -94.51 -60.36
C THR A 567 67.45 -94.74 -61.62
N PRO A 568 67.48 -93.81 -62.62
CA PRO A 568 68.00 -92.45 -62.42
C PRO A 568 67.45 -91.31 -63.32
N GLN A 569 67.77 -90.08 -62.87
CA GLN A 569 68.11 -88.84 -63.61
C GLN A 569 67.25 -88.29 -64.77
N ARG A 570 67.20 -86.95 -64.74
CA ARG A 570 67.18 -85.96 -65.84
C ARG A 570 65.84 -85.31 -66.21
N GLU A 571 65.81 -84.02 -65.84
CA GLU A 571 65.54 -82.83 -66.68
C GLU A 571 64.32 -82.86 -67.62
N GLU A 572 63.59 -81.73 -67.59
CA GLU A 572 62.45 -81.35 -68.47
C GLU A 572 61.04 -81.72 -67.97
N MET A 573 60.55 -81.00 -66.96
CA MET A 573 59.11 -80.67 -66.88
C MET A 573 58.84 -79.34 -66.16
N GLU A 574 59.66 -78.33 -66.44
CA GLU A 574 59.18 -76.94 -66.42
C GLU A 574 58.32 -76.71 -67.67
N VAL A 575 57.18 -76.01 -67.50
CA VAL A 575 56.30 -75.38 -68.53
C VAL A 575 54.82 -75.85 -68.54
N ALA A 576 54.43 -76.99 -67.97
CA ALA A 576 53.02 -77.41 -68.00
C ALA A 576 52.20 -77.19 -66.70
N GLN A 577 52.85 -76.89 -65.56
CA GLN A 577 52.15 -76.70 -64.27
C GLN A 577 52.02 -75.23 -63.83
N LYS A 578 52.41 -74.28 -64.71
CA LYS A 578 52.29 -72.83 -64.47
C LYS A 578 51.07 -72.18 -65.15
N ARG A 579 50.41 -72.87 -66.09
CA ARG A 579 49.21 -72.34 -66.78
C ARG A 579 47.87 -72.62 -66.08
N GLN A 580 47.83 -73.51 -65.10
CA GLN A 580 46.58 -73.80 -64.36
C GLN A 580 46.40 -72.93 -63.10
N MET A 581 47.49 -72.44 -62.51
CA MET A 581 47.42 -71.52 -61.36
C MET A 581 47.23 -70.05 -61.79
N ASP A 582 47.72 -69.67 -62.98
CA ASP A 582 47.52 -68.31 -63.51
C ASP A 582 46.07 -68.08 -64.01
N GLY A 583 45.36 -69.12 -64.44
CA GLY A 583 43.94 -69.02 -64.82
C GLY A 583 43.00 -68.81 -63.63
N LEU A 584 43.34 -69.36 -62.47
CA LEU A 584 42.57 -69.18 -61.22
C LEU A 584 42.89 -67.84 -60.55
N ALA A 585 44.15 -67.41 -60.57
CA ALA A 585 44.54 -66.09 -60.07
C ALA A 585 43.89 -64.95 -60.87
N HIS A 586 43.84 -65.05 -62.21
CA HIS A 586 43.23 -64.01 -63.05
C HIS A 586 41.69 -63.97 -62.95
N MET A 587 41.04 -65.10 -62.63
CA MET A 587 39.60 -65.14 -62.33
C MET A 587 39.27 -64.54 -60.96
N PHE A 588 40.12 -64.78 -59.96
CA PHE A 588 39.96 -64.18 -58.62
C PHE A 588 40.18 -62.67 -58.64
N GLU A 589 41.22 -62.20 -59.33
CA GLU A 589 41.48 -60.76 -59.49
C GLU A 589 40.41 -60.06 -60.32
N SER A 590 39.89 -60.70 -61.38
CA SER A 590 38.81 -60.13 -62.18
C SER A 590 37.47 -60.05 -61.42
N LYS A 591 37.14 -61.03 -60.57
CA LYS A 591 35.91 -60.98 -59.75
C LYS A 591 36.03 -60.01 -58.58
N MET A 592 37.20 -59.93 -57.94
CA MET A 592 37.49 -58.94 -56.89
C MET A 592 37.52 -57.50 -57.43
N GLY A 593 38.06 -57.28 -58.63
CA GLY A 593 38.04 -55.99 -59.31
C GLY A 593 36.61 -55.50 -59.62
N VAL A 594 35.74 -56.39 -60.09
CA VAL A 594 34.33 -56.05 -60.39
C VAL A 594 33.51 -55.83 -59.11
N ALA A 595 33.76 -56.60 -58.04
CA ALA A 595 33.12 -56.39 -56.74
C ALA A 595 33.57 -55.06 -56.09
N SER A 596 34.86 -54.73 -56.17
CA SER A 596 35.42 -53.47 -55.68
C SER A 596 34.89 -52.26 -56.45
N ALA A 597 34.81 -52.36 -57.79
CA ALA A 597 34.26 -51.30 -58.63
C ALA A 597 32.76 -51.06 -58.36
N LYS A 598 31.96 -52.11 -58.14
CA LYS A 598 30.54 -51.98 -57.75
C LYS A 598 30.39 -51.34 -56.36
N LYS A 599 31.26 -51.67 -55.41
CA LYS A 599 31.27 -51.08 -54.06
C LYS A 599 31.64 -49.59 -54.11
N ALA A 600 32.64 -49.21 -54.89
CA ALA A 600 33.03 -47.82 -55.11
C ALA A 600 31.93 -47.01 -55.85
N GLN A 601 31.25 -47.61 -56.82
CA GLN A 601 30.14 -46.97 -57.54
C GLN A 601 28.91 -46.78 -56.64
N LYS A 602 28.64 -47.72 -55.72
CA LYS A 602 27.57 -47.61 -54.72
C LYS A 602 27.88 -46.51 -53.69
N LEU A 603 29.11 -46.43 -53.19
CA LEU A 603 29.54 -45.34 -52.30
C LEU A 603 29.40 -43.95 -52.94
N ARG A 604 29.80 -43.80 -54.21
CA ARG A 604 29.61 -42.53 -54.96
C ARG A 604 28.15 -42.16 -55.19
N ARG A 605 27.24 -43.14 -55.25
CA ARG A 605 25.79 -42.88 -55.34
C ARG A 605 25.20 -42.44 -54.00
N MET A 606 25.71 -42.94 -52.87
CA MET A 606 25.26 -42.51 -51.54
C MET A 606 25.75 -41.09 -51.20
N GLN A 607 27.00 -40.75 -51.53
CA GLN A 607 27.56 -39.41 -51.31
C GLN A 607 26.91 -38.30 -52.17
N ARG A 608 26.11 -38.65 -53.18
CA ARG A 608 25.33 -37.67 -53.98
C ARG A 608 23.90 -37.47 -53.47
N ARG A 609 23.48 -38.22 -52.44
CA ARG A 609 22.12 -38.16 -51.87
C ARG A 609 22.06 -37.53 -50.48
N THR A 610 23.19 -37.45 -49.77
CA THR A 610 23.44 -36.50 -48.68
C THR A 610 23.78 -35.14 -49.26
#